data_AF-A0A7C1KJ12-F1
#
_entry.id   AF-A0A7C1KJ12-F1
#
_cell.length_a   1.000
_cell.length_b   1.000
_cell.length_c   1.000
_cell.angle_alpha   90.00
_cell.angle_beta   90.00
_cell.angle_gamma   90.00
#
_symmetry.space_group_name_H-M   'P 1'
#
loop_
_entity.id
_entity.type
_entity.pdbx_description
1 polymer ?
#
loop_
_entity_poly.entity_id
_entity_poly.type
_entity_poly.pdbx_seq_one_letter_code
_entity_poly.pdbx_strand_id
1 'polypeptide(L)'
;MASMEEVKRRFVNEIKLRAYDDKYIDRNEEKEILQTAIQLGVSIDSARAALAQVCDENDFVMESRLIQQIKDQLQAALGDDGRIDRKEFDMIVNTAKNAAKGRKNERELQRMVITVMEETGQTQVKRGWFSDWYTSLKRELGMT
;
A
#
# COMPACT_ATOMS: atom_id res chain seq x y z
N MET A 1 -7.11 4.01 36.57
CA MET A 1 -6.73 3.38 35.29
C MET A 1 -7.77 3.78 34.27
N ALA A 2 -7.37 4.20 33.06
CA ALA A 2 -8.32 4.43 31.98
C ALA A 2 -9.06 3.12 31.68
N SER A 3 -10.36 3.19 31.42
CA SER A 3 -11.10 1.99 31.02
C SER A 3 -10.62 1.51 29.65
N MET A 4 -10.81 0.22 29.36
CA MET A 4 -10.47 -0.33 28.03
C MET A 4 -11.21 0.41 26.90
N GLU A 5 -12.42 0.92 27.17
CA GLU A 5 -13.17 1.75 26.21
C GLU A 5 -12.53 3.13 25.98
N GLU A 6 -11.97 3.74 27.03
CA GLU A 6 -11.27 5.02 26.90
C GLU A 6 -9.98 4.86 26.07
N VAL A 7 -9.24 3.77 26.29
CA VAL A 7 -8.05 3.42 25.48
C VAL A 7 -8.42 3.24 24.01
N LYS A 8 -9.48 2.46 23.72
CA LYS A 8 -9.98 2.29 22.35
C LYS A 8 -10.37 3.62 21.71
N ARG A 9 -11.09 4.47 22.44
CA ARG A 9 -11.52 5.79 21.93
C ARG A 9 -10.34 6.70 21.61
N ARG A 10 -9.33 6.74 22.50
CA ARG A 10 -8.09 7.50 22.26
C ARG A 10 -7.38 7.00 21.02
N PHE A 11 -7.24 5.68 20.87
CA PHE A 11 -6.62 5.08 19.69
C PHE A 11 -7.34 5.43 18.38
N VAL A 12 -8.68 5.34 18.35
CA VAL A 12 -9.48 5.73 17.19
C VAL A 12 -9.28 7.21 16.83
N ASN A 13 -9.22 8.09 17.83
CA ASN A 13 -9.00 9.51 17.60
C ASN A 13 -7.61 9.79 17.01
N GLU A 14 -6.57 9.13 17.50
CA GLU A 14 -5.21 9.24 16.93
C GLU A 14 -5.18 8.87 15.43
N ILE A 15 -5.86 7.79 15.05
CA ILE A 15 -5.96 7.37 13.64
C ILE A 15 -6.63 8.48 12.80
N LYS A 16 -7.75 9.02 13.30
CA LYS A 16 -8.50 10.07 12.60
C LYS A 16 -7.71 11.37 12.48
N LEU A 17 -6.89 11.71 13.48
CA LEU A 17 -6.03 12.89 13.45
C LEU A 17 -4.93 12.74 12.40
N ARG A 18 -4.31 11.56 12.30
CA ARG A 18 -3.28 11.28 11.29
C ARG A 18 -3.81 11.38 9.87
N ALA A 19 -4.94 10.75 9.60
CA ALA A 19 -5.56 10.73 8.28
C ALA A 19 -6.44 11.96 7.99
N TYR A 20 -6.41 13.01 8.82
CA TYR A 20 -7.34 14.13 8.73
C TYR A 20 -7.20 14.91 7.42
N ASP A 21 -5.97 15.18 7.01
CA ASP A 21 -5.67 16.07 5.89
C ASP A 21 -5.82 15.38 4.53
N ASP A 22 -5.19 14.22 4.35
CA ASP A 22 -5.10 13.53 3.06
C ASP A 22 -5.90 12.22 2.98
N LYS A 23 -6.47 11.76 4.09
CA LYS A 23 -7.18 10.47 4.20
C LYS A 23 -6.34 9.29 3.72
N TYR A 24 -5.03 9.40 3.84
CA TYR A 24 -4.06 8.39 3.50
C TYR A 24 -3.24 8.08 4.76
N ILE A 25 -2.93 6.81 4.99
CA ILE A 25 -2.06 6.39 6.07
C ILE A 25 -0.86 5.70 5.44
N ASP A 26 0.28 6.37 5.46
CA ASP A 26 1.53 5.82 4.97
C ASP A 26 2.14 4.80 5.96
N ARG A 27 3.22 4.11 5.54
CA ARG A 27 3.86 3.09 6.38
C ARG A 27 4.46 3.63 7.68
N ASN A 28 4.93 4.87 7.71
CA ASN A 28 5.50 5.48 8.90
C ASN A 28 4.39 5.86 9.88
N GLU A 29 3.31 6.45 9.37
CA GLU A 29 2.13 6.78 10.16
C GLU A 29 1.49 5.53 10.75
N GLU A 30 1.30 4.47 9.96
CA GLU A 30 0.82 3.18 10.46
C GLU A 30 1.73 2.66 11.58
N LYS A 31 3.05 2.66 11.37
CA LYS A 31 4.00 2.18 12.37
C LYS A 31 3.88 2.96 13.69
N GLU A 32 3.82 4.28 13.60
CA GLU A 32 3.68 5.15 14.77
C GLU A 32 2.34 4.97 15.48
N ILE A 33 1.23 4.87 14.73
CA ILE A 33 -0.11 4.57 15.28
C ILE A 33 -0.06 3.26 16.07
N LEU A 34 0.51 2.20 15.49
CA LEU A 34 0.62 0.90 16.14
C LEU A 34 1.55 0.93 17.36
N GLN A 35 2.63 1.71 17.33
CA GLN A 35 3.51 1.90 18.49
C GLN A 35 2.77 2.59 19.65
N THR A 36 1.97 3.63 19.37
CA THR A 36 1.13 4.29 20.37
C THR A 36 0.12 3.31 20.98
N ALA A 37 -0.49 2.43 20.17
CA ALA A 37 -1.42 1.40 20.67
C ALA A 37 -0.74 0.45 21.67
N ILE A 38 0.48 0.01 21.35
CA ILE A 38 1.28 -0.88 22.22
C ILE A 38 1.59 -0.19 23.56
N GLN A 39 1.96 1.09 23.53
CA GLN A 39 2.24 1.87 24.74
C GLN A 39 0.99 2.02 25.63
N LEU A 40 -0.21 2.01 25.03
CA LEU A 40 -1.49 2.03 25.74
C LEU A 40 -1.95 0.64 26.22
N GLY A 41 -1.14 -0.40 26.04
CA GLY A 41 -1.43 -1.77 26.46
C GLY A 41 -2.34 -2.54 25.50
N VAL A 42 -2.53 -2.06 24.28
CA VAL A 42 -3.28 -2.78 23.23
C VAL A 42 -2.34 -3.76 22.52
N SER A 43 -2.77 -5.01 22.32
CA SER A 43 -1.98 -5.97 21.55
C SER A 43 -1.85 -5.53 20.09
N ILE A 44 -0.74 -5.90 19.43
CA ILE A 44 -0.50 -5.56 18.03
C ILE A 44 -1.63 -6.02 17.10
N ASP A 45 -2.18 -7.22 17.32
CA ASP A 45 -3.27 -7.75 16.49
C ASP A 45 -4.55 -6.94 16.67
N SER A 46 -4.89 -6.58 17.91
CA SER A 46 -6.06 -5.74 18.21
C SER A 46 -5.90 -4.35 17.62
N ALA A 47 -4.69 -3.78 17.70
CA ALA A 47 -4.38 -2.47 17.14
C ALA A 47 -4.49 -2.48 15.61
N ARG A 48 -3.97 -3.51 14.93
CA ARG A 48 -4.10 -3.69 13.48
C ARG A 48 -5.56 -3.84 13.05
N ALA A 49 -6.35 -4.66 13.75
CA ALA A 49 -7.76 -4.85 13.47
C ALA A 49 -8.55 -3.54 13.65
N ALA A 50 -8.30 -2.80 14.72
CA ALA A 50 -8.95 -1.52 14.97
C ALA A 50 -8.53 -0.45 13.94
N LEU A 51 -7.25 -0.38 13.56
CA LEU A 51 -6.78 0.52 12.50
C LEU A 51 -7.49 0.22 11.17
N ALA A 52 -7.49 -1.05 10.77
CA ALA A 52 -8.21 -1.54 9.59
C ALA A 52 -9.67 -1.11 9.59
N GLN A 53 -10.39 -1.38 10.69
CA GLN A 53 -11.80 -1.03 10.83
C GLN A 53 -12.05 0.47 10.74
N VAL A 54 -11.24 1.30 11.43
CA VAL A 54 -11.40 2.76 11.37
C VAL A 54 -11.17 3.29 9.97
N CYS A 55 -10.18 2.76 9.25
CA CYS A 55 -9.94 3.14 7.86
C CYS A 55 -11.12 2.78 6.96
N ASP A 56 -11.70 1.59 7.12
CA ASP A 56 -12.87 1.14 6.36
C ASP A 56 -14.11 2.02 6.65
N GLU A 57 -14.34 2.36 7.91
CA GLU A 57 -15.49 3.19 8.34
C GLU A 57 -15.38 4.67 7.92
N ASN A 58 -14.16 5.19 7.77
CA ASN A 58 -13.92 6.62 7.51
C ASN A 58 -13.40 6.90 6.09
N ASP A 59 -13.41 5.90 5.21
CA ASP A 59 -12.94 6.00 3.82
C ASP A 59 -11.44 6.40 3.73
N PHE A 60 -10.64 5.96 4.70
CA PHE A 60 -9.18 6.16 4.66
C PHE A 60 -8.50 5.05 3.88
N VAL A 61 -7.39 5.38 3.23
CA VAL A 61 -6.60 4.44 2.45
C VAL A 61 -5.32 4.13 3.22
N MET A 62 -5.02 2.85 3.44
CA MET A 62 -3.76 2.41 4.04
C MET A 62 -2.76 1.97 2.97
N GLU A 63 -1.55 2.52 3.01
CA GLU A 63 -0.47 2.15 2.08
C GLU A 63 -0.13 0.66 2.17
N SER A 64 -0.09 0.08 3.38
CA SER A 64 0.20 -1.34 3.57
C SER A 64 -0.80 -2.26 2.87
N ARG A 65 -2.09 -1.90 2.87
CA ARG A 65 -3.13 -2.65 2.15
C ARG A 65 -2.97 -2.53 0.63
N LEU A 66 -2.63 -1.34 0.13
CA LEU A 66 -2.30 -1.16 -1.30
C LEU A 66 -1.10 -2.03 -1.69
N ILE A 67 -0.03 -2.00 -0.91
CA ILE A 67 1.17 -2.80 -1.14
C ILE A 67 0.84 -4.30 -1.12
N GLN A 68 0.04 -4.77 -0.17
CA GLN A 68 -0.36 -6.18 -0.13
C GLN A 68 -1.15 -6.57 -1.38
N GLN A 69 -2.11 -5.74 -1.80
CA GLN A 69 -2.89 -5.98 -3.01
C GLN A 69 -2.02 -5.99 -4.28
N ILE A 70 -0.98 -5.15 -4.34
CA ILE A 70 0.00 -5.15 -5.44
C ILE A 70 0.79 -6.47 -5.43
N LYS A 71 1.30 -6.90 -4.27
CA LYS A 71 2.05 -8.16 -4.13
C LYS A 71 1.22 -9.37 -4.59
N ASP A 72 -0.04 -9.44 -4.16
CA ASP A 72 -0.92 -10.55 -4.50
C ASP A 72 -1.18 -10.60 -6.02
N GLN A 73 -1.37 -9.44 -6.67
CA GLN A 73 -1.57 -9.39 -8.12
C GLN A 73 -0.28 -9.68 -8.91
N LEU A 74 0.88 -9.22 -8.44
CA LEU A 74 2.17 -9.56 -9.07
C LEU A 74 2.43 -11.06 -8.99
N GLN A 75 2.14 -11.67 -7.84
CA GLN A 75 2.26 -13.13 -7.68
C GLN A 75 1.30 -13.87 -8.61
N ALA A 76 0.06 -13.38 -8.77
CA ALA A 76 -0.90 -13.96 -9.69
C ALA A 76 -0.43 -13.86 -11.16
N ALA A 77 0.09 -12.70 -11.58
CA ALA A 77 0.61 -12.51 -12.93
C ALA A 77 1.81 -13.44 -13.24
N LEU A 78 2.74 -13.58 -12.30
CA LEU A 78 3.86 -14.53 -12.45
C LEU A 78 3.40 -16.00 -12.47
N GLY A 79 2.25 -16.31 -11.89
CA GLY A 79 1.68 -17.66 -11.91
C GLY A 79 1.21 -18.12 -13.29
N ASP A 80 1.02 -17.21 -14.25
CA ASP A 80 0.55 -17.54 -15.60
C ASP A 80 1.67 -18.07 -16.50
N ASP A 81 2.67 -17.23 -16.82
CA ASP A 81 3.80 -17.62 -17.68
C ASP A 81 5.19 -17.31 -17.09
N GLY A 82 5.24 -16.97 -15.80
CA GLY A 82 6.48 -16.64 -15.10
C GLY A 82 7.05 -15.25 -15.43
N ARG A 83 6.34 -14.42 -16.19
CA ARG A 83 6.80 -13.08 -16.56
C ARG A 83 5.67 -12.07 -16.60
N ILE A 84 5.93 -10.88 -16.06
CA ILE A 84 4.99 -9.76 -16.13
C ILE A 84 5.19 -9.02 -17.45
N ASP A 85 4.13 -8.87 -18.26
CA ASP A 85 4.12 -7.97 -19.40
C ASP A 85 3.55 -6.59 -19.08
N ARG A 86 3.63 -5.68 -20.06
CA ARG A 86 3.20 -4.30 -19.90
C ARG A 86 1.71 -4.20 -19.57
N LYS A 87 0.88 -5.05 -20.18
CA LYS A 87 -0.57 -5.02 -19.98
C LYS A 87 -0.91 -5.48 -18.56
N GLU A 88 -0.27 -6.53 -18.08
CA GLU A 88 -0.42 -7.01 -16.70
C GLU A 88 0.02 -5.94 -15.70
N PHE A 89 1.18 -5.32 -15.92
CA PHE A 89 1.63 -4.20 -15.10
C PHE A 89 0.61 -3.04 -15.08
N ASP A 90 0.12 -2.61 -16.24
CA ASP A 90 -0.85 -1.52 -16.33
C ASP A 90 -2.19 -1.88 -15.66
N MET A 91 -2.61 -3.16 -15.71
CA MET A 91 -3.77 -3.65 -14.97
C MET A 91 -3.56 -3.55 -13.46
N ILE A 92 -2.39 -3.95 -12.95
CA ILE A 92 -2.04 -3.86 -11.53
C ILE A 92 -2.05 -2.40 -11.05
N VAL A 93 -1.45 -1.49 -11.83
CA VAL A 93 -1.45 -0.05 -11.56
C VAL A 93 -2.88 0.50 -11.52
N ASN A 94 -3.74 0.11 -12.45
CA ASN A 94 -5.14 0.55 -12.47
C ASN A 94 -5.93 0.03 -11.27
N THR A 95 -5.73 -1.23 -10.87
CA THR A 95 -6.33 -1.78 -9.65
C THR A 95 -5.88 -0.99 -8.42
N ALA A 96 -4.58 -0.71 -8.31
CA ALA A 96 -4.03 0.10 -7.21
C ALA A 96 -4.57 1.54 -7.24
N LYS A 97 -4.76 2.13 -8.42
CA LYS A 97 -5.36 3.47 -8.61
C LYS A 97 -6.78 3.55 -8.07
N ASN A 98 -7.59 2.53 -8.36
CA ASN A 98 -8.96 2.44 -7.85
C ASN A 98 -8.96 2.29 -6.32
N ALA A 99 -8.11 1.43 -5.77
CA ALA A 99 -7.99 1.23 -4.33
C ALA A 99 -7.42 2.47 -3.61
N ALA A 100 -6.58 3.26 -4.28
CA ALA A 100 -6.00 4.49 -3.73
C ALA A 100 -6.99 5.66 -3.69
N LYS A 101 -8.18 5.55 -4.28
CA LYS A 101 -9.27 6.56 -4.21
C LYS A 101 -8.80 7.99 -4.51
N GLY A 102 -7.87 8.13 -5.47
CA GLY A 102 -7.32 9.42 -5.89
C GLY A 102 -6.28 10.04 -4.93
N ARG A 103 -5.86 9.33 -3.86
CA ARG A 103 -4.82 9.80 -2.92
C ARG A 103 -3.40 9.72 -3.46
N LYS A 104 -3.20 8.92 -4.51
CA LYS A 104 -1.94 8.86 -5.26
C LYS A 104 -2.22 9.04 -6.74
N ASN A 105 -1.37 9.82 -7.40
CA ASN A 105 -1.41 9.97 -8.84
C ASN A 105 -0.80 8.75 -9.54
N GLU A 106 -1.01 8.67 -10.85
CA GLU A 106 -0.58 7.51 -11.63
C GLU A 106 0.93 7.28 -11.60
N ARG A 107 1.72 8.35 -11.64
CA ARG A 107 3.18 8.28 -11.58
C ARG A 107 3.67 7.72 -10.24
N GLU A 108 3.02 8.10 -9.14
CA GLU A 108 3.30 7.57 -7.80
C GLU A 108 2.94 6.10 -7.69
N LEU A 109 1.82 5.68 -8.27
CA LEU A 109 1.37 4.29 -8.27
C LEU A 109 2.26 3.40 -9.14
N GLN A 110 2.68 3.87 -10.31
CA GLN A 110 3.66 3.15 -11.13
C GLN A 110 4.98 2.96 -10.40
N ARG A 111 5.50 4.01 -9.72
CA ARG A 111 6.68 3.89 -8.86
C ARG A 111 6.45 2.88 -7.74
N MET A 112 5.29 2.93 -7.07
CA MET A 112 4.95 2.00 -6.00
C MET A 112 4.98 0.55 -6.49
N VAL A 113 4.36 0.24 -7.63
CA VAL A 113 4.35 -1.11 -8.20
C VAL A 113 5.76 -1.57 -8.54
N ILE A 114 6.56 -0.73 -9.20
CA ILE A 114 7.97 -1.06 -9.52
C ILE A 114 8.78 -1.28 -8.23
N THR A 115 8.66 -0.41 -7.24
CA THR A 115 9.35 -0.59 -5.96
C THR A 115 8.98 -1.92 -5.33
N VAL A 116 7.69 -2.30 -5.33
CA VAL A 116 7.27 -3.61 -4.84
C VAL A 116 7.90 -4.75 -5.65
N MET A 117 7.92 -4.67 -6.98
CA MET A 117 8.57 -5.68 -7.83
C MET A 117 10.06 -5.86 -7.49
N GLU A 118 10.78 -4.76 -7.28
CA GLU A 118 12.20 -4.77 -6.92
C GLU A 118 12.41 -5.33 -5.50
N GLU A 119 11.59 -4.92 -4.53
CA GLU A 119 11.66 -5.40 -3.14
C GLU A 119 11.34 -6.90 -3.01
N THR A 120 10.43 -7.43 -3.84
CA THR A 120 10.05 -8.85 -3.83
C THR A 120 10.89 -9.72 -4.77
N GLY A 121 11.76 -9.12 -5.58
CA GLY A 121 12.51 -9.82 -6.63
C GLY A 121 11.65 -10.32 -7.80
N GLN A 122 10.41 -9.84 -7.90
CA GLN A 122 9.44 -10.16 -8.96
C GLN A 122 9.70 -9.29 -10.21
N THR A 123 10.94 -9.25 -10.68
CA THR A 123 11.39 -8.40 -11.80
C THR A 123 11.47 -9.15 -13.13
N GLN A 124 10.90 -10.35 -13.21
CA GLN A 124 10.84 -11.13 -14.44
C GLN A 124 9.80 -10.50 -15.36
N VAL A 125 10.26 -9.75 -16.36
CA VAL A 125 9.39 -9.03 -17.29
C VAL A 125 9.54 -9.52 -18.72
N LYS A 126 8.44 -9.49 -19.50
CA LYS A 126 8.50 -9.75 -20.95
C LYS A 126 9.14 -8.56 -21.65
N ARG A 127 10.24 -8.80 -22.36
CA ARG A 127 10.93 -7.79 -23.18
C ARG A 127 10.64 -8.07 -24.65
N GLY A 128 10.16 -7.07 -25.37
CA GLY A 128 10.00 -7.14 -26.82
C GLY A 128 11.34 -6.94 -27.52
N TRP A 129 11.44 -7.35 -28.78
CA TRP A 129 12.67 -7.23 -29.58
C TRP A 129 13.14 -5.77 -29.74
N PHE A 130 12.24 -4.81 -29.56
CA PHE A 130 12.51 -3.37 -29.61
C PHE A 130 12.00 -2.59 -28.39
N SER A 131 11.46 -3.26 -27.36
CA SER A 131 10.84 -2.59 -26.21
C SER A 131 11.25 -3.23 -24.89
N ASP A 132 12.19 -2.58 -24.22
CA ASP A 132 12.36 -2.74 -22.76
C ASP A 132 11.47 -1.71 -22.06
N TRP A 133 10.17 -2.02 -22.01
CA TRP A 133 9.17 -1.15 -21.42
C TRP A 133 9.47 -0.88 -19.93
N TYR A 134 10.03 -1.87 -19.24
CA TYR A 134 10.32 -1.80 -17.81
C TYR A 134 11.47 -0.84 -17.54
N THR A 135 12.59 -0.98 -18.24
CA THR A 135 13.72 -0.04 -18.14
C THR A 135 13.32 1.36 -18.59
N SER A 136 12.55 1.48 -19.67
CA SER A 136 12.10 2.79 -20.18
C SER A 136 11.21 3.50 -19.17
N LEU A 137 10.26 2.78 -18.56
CA LEU A 137 9.37 3.32 -17.53
C LEU A 137 10.15 3.72 -16.28
N LYS A 138 11.11 2.91 -15.80
CA LYS A 138 11.96 3.28 -14.65
C LYS A 138 12.70 4.59 -14.87
N ARG A 139 13.26 4.79 -16.08
CA ARG A 139 13.92 6.03 -16.48
C ARG A 139 12.95 7.21 -16.52
N GLU A 140 11.77 7.05 -17.12
CA GLU A 140 10.72 8.09 -17.13
C GLU A 140 10.30 8.48 -15.71
N LEU A 141 10.25 7.52 -14.78
CA LEU A 141 9.92 7.72 -13.38
C LEU A 141 11.07 8.30 -12.54
N GLY A 142 12.27 8.42 -13.10
CA GLY A 142 13.48 8.90 -12.41
C GLY A 142 14.02 7.90 -11.38
N MET A 143 13.80 6.60 -11.58
CA MET A 143 14.26 5.53 -10.70
C MET A 143 15.64 4.96 -11.12
N THR A 144 16.11 5.30 -12.32
CA THR A 144 17.41 4.91 -12.91
C THR A 144 17.82 5.88 -14.00
#